data_AF-A0A2A5CWS4-F1
#
_entry.id   AF-A0A2A5CWS4-F1
#
_cell.length_a   1.000
_cell.length_b   1.000
_cell.length_c   1.000
_cell.angle_alpha   90.00
_cell.angle_beta   90.00
_cell.angle_gamma   90.00
#
_symmetry.space_group_name_H-M   'P 1'
#
loop_
_entity.id
_entity.type
_entity.pdbx_description
1 polymer ?
#
loop_
_entity_poly.entity_id
_entity_poly.type
_entity_poly.pdbx_seq_one_letter_code
_entity_poly.pdbx_strand_id
1 'polypeptide(L)' 'MKKSLIIRMWKFTFPYIDIRLTRLVGLTFGLMIAKLWAPILYLDWYWYLIIALLAGIKPIMTFWKQV' A
#
# COMPACT_ATOMS: atom_id res chain seq x y z
N MET A 1 9.91 -23.41 19.78
CA MET A 1 10.20 -21.98 19.47
C MET A 1 9.44 -21.57 18.22
N LYS A 2 8.70 -20.45 18.25
CA LYS A 2 8.02 -19.90 17.07
C LYS A 2 9.11 -19.42 16.08
N LYS A 3 9.06 -19.85 14.82
CA LYS A 3 10.03 -19.41 13.80
C LYS A 3 9.98 -17.88 13.64
N SER A 4 11.12 -17.26 13.28
CA SER A 4 11.17 -15.82 13.06
C SER A 4 10.16 -15.36 12.01
N LEU A 5 9.63 -14.14 12.16
CA LEU A 5 8.63 -13.54 11.27
C LEU A 5 9.04 -13.64 9.79
N ILE A 6 10.30 -13.34 9.48
CA ILE A 6 10.86 -13.36 8.12
C ILE A 6 10.71 -14.75 7.48
N ILE A 7 10.97 -15.83 8.22
CA ILE A 7 10.86 -17.21 7.71
C ILE A 7 9.39 -17.59 7.45
N ARG A 8 8.45 -17.04 8.23
CA ARG A 8 7.02 -17.32 8.06
C ARG A 8 6.43 -16.57 6.86
N MET A 9 6.93 -15.38 6.58
CA MET A 9 6.51 -14.55 5.44
C MET A 9 6.74 -15.24 4.08
N TRP A 10 7.69 -16.16 3.97
CA TRP A 10 7.91 -16.95 2.75
C TRP A 10 6.71 -17.82 2.35
N LYS A 11 5.79 -18.11 3.27
CA LYS A 11 4.56 -18.87 3.00
C LYS A 11 3.35 -17.98 2.73
N PHE A 12 3.51 -16.67 2.77
CA PHE A 12 2.40 -15.74 2.59
C PHE A 12 1.94 -15.77 1.14
N THR A 13 0.62 -15.84 0.96
CA THR A 13 0.01 -15.86 -0.37
C THR A 13 -0.89 -14.65 -0.47
N PHE A 14 -0.56 -13.73 -1.37
CA PHE A 14 -1.37 -12.55 -1.62
C PHE A 14 -2.22 -12.76 -2.88
N PRO A 15 -3.55 -12.57 -2.81
CA PRO A 15 -4.38 -12.60 -4.00
C PRO A 15 -4.05 -11.43 -4.94
N TYR A 16 -4.26 -11.63 -6.25
CA TYR A 16 -3.92 -10.64 -7.28
C TYR A 16 -4.51 -9.24 -7.05
N ILE A 17 -5.67 -9.16 -6.41
CA ILE A 17 -6.33 -7.91 -6.06
C ILE A 17 -5.51 -7.08 -5.06
N ASP A 18 -4.86 -7.74 -4.10
CA ASP A 18 -4.06 -7.07 -3.07
C ASP A 18 -2.77 -6.51 -3.71
N ILE A 19 -2.16 -7.24 -4.64
CA ILE A 19 -0.99 -6.78 -5.42
C ILE A 19 -1.34 -5.54 -6.25
N ARG A 20 -2.51 -5.53 -6.91
CA ARG A 20 -2.98 -4.36 -7.67
C ARG A 20 -3.24 -3.16 -6.76
N LEU A 21 -3.82 -3.38 -5.59
CA LEU A 21 -4.02 -2.32 -4.58
C LEU A 21 -2.68 -1.77 -4.09
N THR A 22 -1.69 -2.62 -3.78
CA THR A 22 -0.35 -2.17 -3.37
C THR A 22 0.33 -1.32 -4.45
N ARG A 23 0.18 -1.66 -5.73
CA ARG A 23 0.65 -0.80 -6.83
C ARG A 23 -0.07 0.54 -6.86
N LEU A 24 -1.39 0.54 -6.66
CA LEU A 24 -2.17 1.77 -6.59
C LEU A 24 -1.69 2.66 -5.44
N VAL A 25 -1.45 2.09 -4.26
CA VAL A 25 -0.86 2.80 -3.11
C VAL A 25 0.47 3.44 -3.47
N GLY A 26 1.37 2.70 -4.12
CA GLY A 26 2.66 3.23 -4.54
C GLY A 26 2.53 4.37 -5.55
N LEU A 27 1.62 4.24 -6.53
CA LEU A 27 1.35 5.27 -7.53
C LEU A 27 0.75 6.54 -6.90
N THR A 28 -0.25 6.42 -6.02
CA THR A 28 -0.86 7.58 -5.37
C THR A 28 0.09 8.26 -4.39
N PHE A 29 0.94 7.52 -3.69
CA PHE A 29 2.05 8.12 -2.92
C PHE A 29 3.03 8.88 -3.82
N GLY A 30 3.38 8.32 -4.98
CA GLY A 30 4.23 9.00 -5.96
C GLY A 30 3.60 10.31 -6.45
N LEU A 31 2.29 10.30 -6.76
CA LEU A 31 1.55 11.50 -7.15
C LEU A 31 1.44 12.52 -6.02
N MET A 32 1.29 12.07 -4.76
CA MET A 32 1.31 12.94 -3.59
C MET A 32 2.64 13.69 -3.49
N ILE A 33 3.76 12.97 -3.60
CA ILE A 33 5.10 13.57 -3.58
C ILE A 33 5.26 14.52 -4.78
N ALA A 34 4.82 14.12 -5.97
CA ALA A 34 4.85 14.96 -7.15
C ALA A 34 4.11 16.29 -6.93
N LYS A 35 2.91 16.26 -6.35
CA LYS A 35 2.13 17.47 -5.99
C LYS A 35 2.86 18.38 -4.99
N LEU A 36 3.56 17.80 -4.02
CA LEU A 36 4.34 18.55 -3.03
C LEU A 36 5.62 19.16 -3.62
N TRP A 37 6.22 18.51 -4.62
CA TRP A 37 7.49 18.92 -5.22
C TRP A 37 7.33 19.93 -6.36
N ALA A 38 6.38 19.68 -7.26
CA ALA A 38 5.96 20.59 -8.31
C ALA A 38 4.43 20.64 -8.30
N PRO A 39 3.80 21.80 -8.01
CA PRO A 39 2.34 21.90 -7.91
C PRO A 39 1.64 21.85 -9.29
N ILE A 40 2.04 20.90 -10.14
CA ILE A 40 1.51 20.60 -11.48
C ILE A 40 0.15 19.91 -11.43
N LEU A 41 -0.14 19.19 -10.34
CA LEU A 41 -1.37 18.42 -10.19
C LEU A 41 -2.48 19.31 -9.63
N TYR A 42 -3.69 19.23 -10.20
CA TYR A 42 -4.83 20.03 -9.74
C TYR A 42 -5.36 19.60 -8.36
N LEU A 43 -5.44 18.28 -8.13
CA LEU A 43 -5.95 17.71 -6.88
C LEU A 43 -5.02 17.99 -5.69
N ASP A 44 -5.58 18.26 -4.52
CA ASP A 44 -4.81 18.48 -3.30
C ASP A 44 -4.10 17.21 -2.81
N TRP A 45 -2.98 17.41 -2.11
CA TRP A 45 -2.11 16.34 -1.61
C TRP A 45 -2.87 15.33 -0.70
N TYR A 46 -3.82 15.81 0.11
CA TYR A 46 -4.54 14.96 1.07
C TYR A 46 -5.44 13.93 0.37
N TRP A 47 -5.95 14.21 -0.83
CA TRP A 47 -6.74 13.24 -1.59
C TRP A 47 -5.91 12.04 -2.01
N TYR A 48 -4.69 12.26 -2.48
CA TYR A 48 -3.77 11.16 -2.81
C TYR A 48 -3.44 10.31 -1.59
N LEU A 49 -3.27 10.95 -0.43
CA LEU A 49 -3.07 10.25 0.85
C LEU A 49 -4.29 9.42 1.24
N ILE A 50 -5.51 9.97 1.13
CA ILE A 50 -6.75 9.24 1.43
C ILE A 50 -6.88 8.00 0.54
N ILE A 51 -6.64 8.14 -0.77
CA ILE A 51 -6.72 7.01 -1.71
C ILE A 51 -5.66 5.96 -1.39
N ALA A 52 -4.43 6.39 -1.09
CA ALA A 52 -3.35 5.49 -0.67
C ALA A 52 -3.72 4.74 0.63
N LEU A 53 -4.30 5.43 1.60
CA LEU A 53 -4.71 4.82 2.86
C LEU A 53 -5.81 3.77 2.62
N LEU A 54 -6.86 4.13 1.88
CA LEU A 54 -7.99 3.25 1.56
C LEU A 54 -7.54 2.01 0.77
N ALA A 55 -6.67 2.19 -0.23
CA ALA A 55 -6.12 1.09 -1.01
C ALA A 55 -5.16 0.22 -0.19
N GLY A 56 -4.56 0.75 0.89
CA GLY A 56 -3.68 0.01 1.79
C GLY A 56 -4.41 -0.89 2.79
N ILE A 57 -5.66 -0.59 3.16
CA ILE A 57 -6.39 -1.33 4.20
C ILE A 57 -6.46 -2.83 3.89
N LYS A 58 -6.89 -3.18 2.69
CA LYS A 58 -7.09 -4.57 2.29
C LYS A 58 -5.79 -5.41 2.31
N PRO A 59 -4.69 -5.01 1.65
CA PRO A 59 -3.44 -5.77 1.70
C PRO A 59 -2.86 -5.86 3.13
N ILE A 60 -3.01 -4.82 3.96
CA ILE A 60 -2.58 -4.84 5.37
C ILE A 60 -3.40 -5.85 6.17
N MET A 61 -4.72 -5.93 5.97
CA MET A 61 -5.56 -6.93 6.62
C MET A 61 -5.19 -8.35 6.18
N THR A 62 -4.92 -8.58 4.90
CA THR A 62 -4.45 -9.88 4.39
C THR A 62 -3.12 -10.27 5.04
N PHE A 63 -2.19 -9.32 5.16
CA PHE A 63 -0.93 -9.54 5.86
C PHE A 63 -1.13 -9.93 7.33
N TRP A 64 -1.94 -9.18 8.08
CA TRP A 64 -2.21 -9.45 9.49
C TRP A 64 -2.90 -10.79 9.74
N LYS A 65 -3.72 -11.28 8.79
CA LYS A 65 -4.32 -12.62 8.87
C LYS A 65 -3.30 -13.75 8.70
N GLN A 66 -2.14 -13.47 8.12
CA GLN A 66 -1.10 -14.46 7.82
C GLN A 66 0.06 -14.46 8.83
N VAL A 67 0.20 -13.38 9.61
CA VAL A 67 1.18 -13.19 10.71
C VAL A 67 0.87 -14.03 11.94
#